data_AF-A0A965Z798-F1
#
_entry.id   AF-A0A965Z798-F1
#
_cell.length_a   1.000
_cell.length_b   1.000
_cell.length_c   1.000
_cell.angle_alpha   90.00
_cell.angle_beta   90.00
_cell.angle_gamma   90.00
#
_symmetry.space_group_name_H-M   'P 1'
#
loop_
_entity.id
_entity.type
_entity.pdbx_description
1 polymer ?
#
loop_
_entity_poly.entity_id
_entity_poly.type
_entity_poly.pdbx_seq_one_letter_code
_entity_poly.pdbx_strand_id
1 'polypeptide(L)'
;MSADAERAVIGAALLDSNMLRFAVEHITPGDFADSRLGAAYGIMLGLRGTGESIDEQIVSERMKATPYRLTLPELFECRESTPTSKNIAYYAKAVADAAGKRRLEKFASQAGQIAKSSQPFSEIMQMVRKEWETVNTPTVGGITAPSLRSILDGPDEYDWLIPNLLERHDRVIVTGGEGAGKSYWIQQIALLAAAGIHPTTFHPIAPVRVLAVDAENSDKQWRRRVRALAIKAARDGVCDPRDTMHLATVPRLNVTDERDLGAIHRLIDEHTPDLLVIGPLYRLIPRAIQSDDDAAPMIAALDGLRARGCALVMEAHAGHAKDGDGSRD
;
A
#
# COMPACT_ATOMS: atom_id res chain seq x y z
N MET A 1 16.02 24.63 -7.91
CA MET A 1 14.82 23.82 -7.60
C MET A 1 15.02 22.89 -6.40
N SER A 2 15.82 21.81 -6.45
CA SER A 2 16.00 20.94 -5.26
C SER A 2 16.68 21.67 -4.10
N ALA A 3 17.75 22.42 -4.37
CA ALA A 3 18.50 23.15 -3.33
C ALA A 3 17.63 24.22 -2.62
N ASP A 4 16.78 24.91 -3.37
CA ASP A 4 15.86 25.92 -2.80
C ASP A 4 14.78 25.25 -1.96
N ALA A 5 14.25 24.11 -2.40
CA ALA A 5 13.27 23.34 -1.64
C ALA A 5 13.84 22.75 -0.35
N GLU A 6 15.08 22.23 -0.38
CA GLU A 6 15.76 21.70 0.82
C GLU A 6 15.95 22.80 1.87
N ARG A 7 16.42 23.98 1.47
CA ARG A 7 16.54 25.15 2.37
C ARG A 7 15.18 25.60 2.89
N ALA A 8 14.15 25.58 2.04
CA ALA A 8 12.80 25.95 2.43
C ALA A 8 12.17 24.97 3.44
N VAL A 9 12.51 23.68 3.41
CA VAL A 9 12.10 22.73 4.46
C VAL A 9 12.74 23.09 5.80
N ILE A 10 14.05 23.34 5.82
CA ILE A 10 14.78 23.73 7.04
C ILE A 10 14.24 25.05 7.58
N GLY A 11 14.05 26.06 6.72
CA GLY A 11 13.50 27.35 7.12
C GLY A 11 12.06 27.26 7.61
N ALA A 12 11.20 26.47 6.97
CA ALA A 12 9.83 26.26 7.42
C ALA A 12 9.77 25.60 8.81
N ALA A 13 10.68 24.64 9.08
CA ALA A 13 10.80 24.00 10.37
C ALA A 13 11.30 24.95 11.48
N LEU A 14 12.20 25.88 11.15
CA LEU A 14 12.67 26.93 12.06
C LEU A 14 11.60 28.00 12.32
N LEU A 15 10.73 28.28 11.34
CA LEU A 15 9.60 29.20 11.51
C LEU A 15 8.51 28.63 12.42
N ASP A 16 8.17 27.36 12.25
CA ASP A 16 7.19 26.66 13.08
C ASP A 16 7.51 25.16 13.12
N SER A 17 8.06 24.71 14.26
CA SER A 17 8.46 23.32 14.48
C SER A 17 7.29 22.34 14.43
N ASN A 18 6.04 22.78 14.64
CA ASN A 18 4.87 21.91 14.53
C ASN A 18 4.65 21.44 13.10
N MET A 19 5.08 22.24 12.12
CA MET A 19 4.91 21.93 10.69
C MET A 19 5.79 20.76 10.24
N LEU A 20 6.85 20.42 10.98
CA LEU A 20 7.68 19.22 10.71
C LEU A 20 6.86 17.93 10.60
N ARG A 21 5.70 17.83 11.26
CA ARG A 21 4.81 16.66 11.17
C ARG A 21 4.36 16.35 9.75
N PHE A 22 4.23 17.37 8.91
CA PHE A 22 3.84 17.20 7.50
C PHE A 22 5.03 16.91 6.59
N ALA A 23 6.25 17.27 7.02
CA ALA A 23 7.47 16.95 6.27
C ALA A 23 7.87 15.48 6.45
N VAL A 24 7.71 14.93 7.66
CA VAL A 24 8.05 13.52 7.97
C VAL A 24 7.20 12.50 7.21
N GLU A 25 6.02 12.90 6.73
CA GLU A 25 5.17 12.08 5.85
C GLU A 25 5.78 11.88 4.45
N HIS A 26 6.79 12.67 4.07
CA HIS A 26 7.30 12.70 2.70
C HIS A 26 8.81 12.47 2.59
N ILE A 27 9.60 12.88 3.60
CA ILE A 27 11.06 12.82 3.51
C ILE A 27 11.73 12.41 4.82
N THR A 28 12.91 11.82 4.66
CA THR A 28 13.88 11.51 5.70
C THR A 28 15.15 12.36 5.54
N PRO A 29 16.03 12.43 6.57
CA PRO A 29 17.33 13.10 6.45
C PRO A 29 18.18 12.65 5.24
N GLY A 30 18.05 11.39 4.83
CA GLY A 30 18.78 10.83 3.69
C GLY A 30 18.27 11.29 2.32
N ASP A 31 17.09 11.91 2.26
CA ASP A 31 16.50 12.43 1.02
C ASP A 31 17.06 13.80 0.61
N PHE A 32 17.85 14.44 1.46
CA PHE A 32 18.52 15.71 1.12
C PHE A 32 19.73 15.47 0.21
N ALA A 33 19.89 16.27 -0.83
CA ALA A 33 21.11 16.27 -1.64
C ALA A 33 22.27 16.89 -0.87
N ASP A 34 22.02 18.00 -0.17
CA ASP A 34 23.01 18.57 0.75
C ASP A 34 22.95 17.82 2.09
N SER A 35 23.94 16.97 2.34
CA SER A 35 24.03 16.20 3.58
C SER A 35 24.09 17.08 4.84
N ARG A 36 24.50 18.35 4.72
CA ARG A 36 24.48 19.31 5.84
C ARG A 36 23.06 19.71 6.21
N LEU A 37 22.20 19.98 5.21
CA LEU A 37 20.78 20.25 5.42
C LEU A 37 20.05 19.00 5.92
N GLY A 38 20.37 17.82 5.37
CA GLY A 38 19.84 16.55 5.87
C GLY A 38 20.18 16.30 7.34
N ALA A 39 21.42 16.56 7.75
CA ALA A 39 21.84 16.46 9.15
C ALA A 39 21.08 17.43 10.07
N ALA A 40 20.89 18.68 9.63
CA ALA A 40 20.10 19.66 10.37
C ALA A 40 18.63 19.21 10.51
N TYR A 41 18.02 18.71 9.45
CA TYR A 41 16.67 18.14 9.49
C TYR A 41 16.59 16.98 10.50
N GLY A 42 17.55 16.06 10.49
CA GLY A 42 17.61 14.96 11.45
C GLY A 42 17.70 15.43 12.90
N ILE A 43 18.50 16.46 13.19
CA ILE A 43 18.57 17.09 14.52
C ILE A 43 17.22 17.69 14.92
N MET A 44 16.57 18.43 14.02
CA MET A 44 15.25 19.02 14.26
C MET A 44 14.19 17.96 14.58
N LEU A 45 14.20 16.82 13.88
CA LEU A 45 13.32 15.70 14.18
C LEU A 45 13.58 15.12 15.58
N GLY A 46 14.86 15.00 15.97
CA GLY A 46 15.24 14.56 17.31
C GLY A 46 14.75 15.50 18.41
N LEU A 47 14.96 16.81 18.24
CA LEU A 47 14.50 17.84 19.18
C LEU A 47 12.98 17.87 19.31
N ARG A 48 12.25 17.71 18.19
CA ARG A 48 10.78 17.57 18.21
C ARG A 48 10.36 16.35 19.02
N GLY A 49 11.06 15.21 18.86
CA GLY A 49 10.77 13.98 19.59
C GLY A 49 10.96 14.11 21.10
N THR A 50 11.90 14.94 21.56
CA THR A 50 12.13 15.22 22.98
C THR A 50 11.30 16.39 23.53
N GLY A 51 10.55 17.09 22.67
CA GLY A 51 9.75 18.27 23.05
C GLY A 51 10.60 19.52 23.31
N GLU A 52 11.87 19.53 22.91
CA GLU A 52 12.75 20.69 23.02
C GLU A 52 12.40 21.75 21.98
N SER A 53 12.69 23.02 22.30
CA SER A 53 12.54 24.12 21.34
C SER A 53 13.49 23.95 20.16
N ILE A 54 13.00 24.31 18.98
CA ILE A 54 13.79 24.30 17.74
C ILE A 54 13.99 25.74 17.31
N ASP A 55 15.24 26.19 17.37
CA ASP A 55 15.69 27.48 16.85
C ASP A 55 17.11 27.32 16.25
N GLU A 56 17.56 28.34 15.53
CA GLU A 56 18.81 28.33 14.78
C GLU A 56 20.01 28.13 15.70
N GLN A 57 19.97 28.67 16.91
CA GLN A 57 21.06 28.58 17.88
C GLN A 57 21.18 27.17 18.44
N ILE A 58 20.06 26.56 18.84
CA ILE A 58 20.01 25.18 19.31
C ILE A 58 20.46 24.22 18.21
N VAL A 59 19.94 24.37 16.99
CA VAL A 59 20.30 23.51 15.86
C VAL A 59 21.79 23.67 15.52
N SER A 60 22.30 24.91 15.45
CA SER A 60 23.72 25.17 15.20
C SER A 60 24.63 24.56 16.27
N GLU A 61 24.22 24.58 17.54
CA GLU A 61 25.00 23.98 18.63
C GLU A 61 25.03 22.46 18.52
N ARG A 62 23.87 21.83 18.30
CA ARG A 62 23.75 20.37 18.12
C ARG A 62 24.53 19.88 16.90
N MET A 63 24.60 20.68 15.84
CA MET A 63 25.39 20.35 14.65
C MET A 63 26.89 20.22 14.92
N LYS A 64 27.43 20.85 16.00
CA LYS A 64 28.84 20.71 16.36
C LYS A 64 29.25 19.29 16.73
N ALA A 65 28.29 18.46 17.16
CA ALA A 65 28.50 17.05 17.45
C ALA A 65 28.47 16.15 16.21
N THR A 66 28.22 16.71 15.02
CA THR A 66 28.11 15.97 13.76
C THR A 66 29.27 16.33 12.81
N PRO A 67 29.64 15.44 11.86
CA PRO A 67 30.66 15.76 10.85
C PRO A 67 30.19 16.80 9.84
N TYR A 68 28.88 17.08 9.79
CA TYR A 68 28.28 18.07 8.93
C TYR A 68 28.11 19.39 9.69
N ARG A 69 28.39 20.53 9.05
CA ARG A 69 28.34 21.85 9.69
C ARG A 69 27.49 22.78 8.83
N LEU A 70 26.39 23.27 9.39
CA LEU A 70 25.79 24.53 8.97
C LEU A 70 26.12 25.56 10.04
N THR A 71 26.46 26.74 9.58
CA THR A 71 26.72 27.89 10.41
C THR A 71 25.40 28.56 10.81
N LEU A 72 25.42 29.28 11.93
CA LEU A 72 24.25 30.05 12.38
C LEU A 72 23.71 31.01 11.29
N PRO A 73 24.56 31.74 10.52
CA PRO A 73 24.09 32.55 9.39
C PRO A 73 23.38 31.75 8.29
N GLU A 74 23.87 30.55 7.94
CA GLU A 74 23.21 29.70 6.93
C GLU A 74 21.81 29.25 7.38
N LEU A 75 21.60 29.01 8.68
CA LEU A 75 20.29 28.67 9.24
C LEU A 75 19.33 29.88 9.22
N PHE A 76 19.83 31.08 9.54
CA PHE A 76 19.06 32.31 9.38
C PHE A 76 18.67 32.55 7.92
N GLU A 77 19.58 32.33 6.97
CA GLU A 77 19.29 32.47 5.55
C GLU A 77 18.20 31.49 5.07
N CYS A 78 18.21 30.25 5.57
CA CYS A 78 17.14 29.28 5.30
C CYS A 78 15.78 29.80 5.79
N ARG A 79 15.74 30.36 7.00
CA ARG A 79 14.52 30.93 7.58
C ARG A 79 14.03 32.15 6.79
N GLU A 80 14.91 33.11 6.51
CA GLU A 80 14.56 34.35 5.81
C GLU A 80 14.11 34.12 4.36
N SER A 81 14.72 33.14 3.68
CA SER A 81 14.34 32.77 2.31
C SER A 81 13.04 31.95 2.23
N THR A 82 12.46 31.53 3.37
CA THR A 82 11.22 30.75 3.41
C THR A 82 10.00 31.64 3.58
N PRO A 83 9.10 31.74 2.57
CA PRO A 83 7.95 32.65 2.65
C PRO A 83 6.94 32.29 3.74
N THR A 84 6.72 31.00 3.97
CA THR A 84 5.77 30.52 4.98
C THR A 84 6.06 29.07 5.36
N SER A 85 5.89 28.74 6.64
CA SER A 85 6.00 27.37 7.15
C SER A 85 4.86 26.47 6.66
N LYS A 86 3.70 27.05 6.31
CA LYS A 86 2.51 26.30 5.86
C LYS A 86 2.75 25.41 4.63
N ASN A 87 3.73 25.78 3.80
CA ASN A 87 4.06 25.07 2.57
C ASN A 87 5.12 23.98 2.74
N ILE A 88 5.50 23.62 3.98
CA ILE A 88 6.56 22.64 4.21
C ILE A 88 6.32 21.30 3.51
N ALA A 89 5.07 20.84 3.44
CA ALA A 89 4.71 19.59 2.75
C ALA A 89 4.99 19.67 1.25
N TYR A 90 4.75 20.84 0.64
CA TYR A 90 5.05 21.08 -0.77
C TYR A 90 6.56 21.04 -1.03
N TYR A 91 7.36 21.70 -0.18
CA TYR A 91 8.82 21.64 -0.30
C TYR A 91 9.36 20.23 -0.05
N ALA A 92 8.81 19.52 0.93
CA ALA A 92 9.18 18.14 1.24
C ALA A 92 8.88 17.19 0.07
N LYS A 93 7.72 17.32 -0.60
CA LYS A 93 7.42 16.55 -1.82
C LYS A 93 8.44 16.83 -2.93
N ALA A 94 8.82 18.09 -3.13
CA ALA A 94 9.84 18.44 -4.13
C ALA A 94 11.23 17.82 -3.81
N VAL A 95 11.61 17.76 -2.52
CA VAL A 95 12.83 17.07 -2.07
C VAL A 95 12.71 15.56 -2.27
N ALA A 96 11.56 14.95 -1.94
CA ALA A 96 11.29 13.54 -2.15
C ALA A 96 11.39 13.14 -3.63
N ASP A 97 10.79 13.92 -4.53
CA ASP A 97 10.86 13.72 -5.98
C ASP A 97 12.31 13.78 -6.48
N ALA A 98 13.07 14.77 -6.01
CA ALA A 98 14.48 14.91 -6.36
C ALA A 98 15.32 13.73 -5.83
N ALA A 99 15.05 13.27 -4.60
CA ALA A 99 15.72 12.10 -4.01
C ALA A 99 15.42 10.82 -4.79
N GLY A 100 14.16 10.61 -5.17
CA GLY A 100 13.72 9.49 -6.01
C GLY A 100 14.46 9.47 -7.35
N LYS A 101 14.57 10.63 -8.02
CA LYS A 101 15.36 10.75 -9.26
C LYS A 101 16.84 10.40 -9.06
N ARG A 102 17.47 10.89 -7.99
CA ARG A 102 18.89 10.56 -7.69
C ARG A 102 19.08 9.06 -7.42
N ARG A 103 18.15 8.42 -6.69
CA ARG A 103 18.18 6.96 -6.48
C ARG A 103 18.04 6.21 -7.79
N LEU A 104 17.13 6.64 -8.67
CA LEU A 104 16.93 6.04 -9.98
C LEU A 104 18.16 6.20 -10.88
N GLU A 105 18.82 7.36 -10.88
CA GLU A 105 20.07 7.59 -11.61
C GLU A 105 21.20 6.69 -11.13
N LYS A 106 21.34 6.56 -9.80
CA LYS A 106 22.32 5.66 -9.18
C LYS A 106 22.06 4.22 -9.59
N PHE A 107 20.81 3.77 -9.52
CA PHE A 107 20.38 2.47 -9.97
C PHE A 107 20.69 2.24 -11.45
N ALA A 108 20.33 3.18 -12.34
CA ALA A 108 20.58 3.07 -13.77
C ALA A 108 22.09 2.92 -14.06
N SER A 109 22.93 3.67 -13.35
CA SER A 109 24.38 3.55 -13.43
C SER A 109 24.88 2.17 -12.97
N GLN A 110 24.42 1.69 -11.81
CA GLN A 110 24.77 0.38 -11.26
C GLN A 110 24.29 -0.76 -12.17
N ALA A 111 23.04 -0.72 -12.62
CA ALA A 111 22.49 -1.70 -13.55
C ALA A 111 23.28 -1.75 -14.86
N GLY A 112 23.68 -0.58 -15.39
CA GLY A 112 24.55 -0.48 -16.54
C GLY A 112 25.95 -1.07 -16.31
N GLN A 113 26.47 -1.04 -15.08
CA GLN A 113 27.73 -1.70 -14.72
C GLN A 113 27.55 -3.22 -14.59
N ILE A 114 26.47 -3.68 -13.94
CA ILE A 114 26.15 -5.11 -13.79
C ILE A 114 25.96 -5.76 -15.17
N ALA A 115 25.28 -5.06 -16.09
CA ALA A 115 25.07 -5.53 -17.46
C ALA A 115 26.36 -5.72 -18.28
N LYS A 116 27.47 -5.07 -17.88
CA LYS A 116 28.79 -5.23 -18.52
C LYS A 116 29.64 -6.34 -17.90
N SER A 117 29.13 -7.02 -16.86
CA SER A 117 29.84 -8.14 -16.24
C SER A 117 29.84 -9.38 -17.14
N SER A 118 30.80 -10.28 -16.94
CA SER A 118 30.90 -11.55 -17.68
C SER A 118 29.95 -12.64 -17.18
N GLN A 119 28.98 -12.30 -16.33
CA GLN A 119 28.05 -13.27 -15.75
C GLN A 119 26.94 -13.68 -16.74
N PRO A 120 26.33 -14.86 -16.55
CA PRO A 120 25.13 -15.24 -17.29
C PRO A 120 23.99 -14.23 -17.09
N PHE A 121 23.17 -14.03 -18.13
CA PHE A 121 22.05 -13.09 -18.09
C PHE A 121 21.09 -13.30 -16.90
N SER A 122 20.84 -14.55 -16.50
CA SER A 122 19.99 -14.87 -15.34
C SER A 122 20.53 -14.33 -14.02
N GLU A 123 21.84 -14.35 -13.82
CA GLU A 123 22.49 -13.80 -12.62
C GLU A 123 22.49 -12.27 -12.64
N ILE A 124 22.77 -11.67 -13.81
CA ILE A 124 22.65 -10.22 -14.03
C ILE A 124 21.24 -9.75 -13.67
N MET A 125 20.19 -10.45 -14.10
CA MET A 125 18.81 -10.10 -13.79
C MET A 125 18.48 -10.21 -12.30
N GLN A 126 19.02 -11.21 -11.59
CA GLN A 126 18.86 -11.30 -10.14
C GLN A 126 19.57 -10.17 -9.40
N MET A 127 20.78 -9.81 -9.82
CA MET A 127 21.54 -8.70 -9.23
C MET A 127 20.86 -7.36 -9.46
N VAL A 128 20.39 -7.10 -10.68
CA VAL A 128 19.64 -5.87 -11.01
C VAL A 128 18.34 -5.79 -10.21
N ARG A 129 17.60 -6.90 -10.07
CA ARG A 129 16.39 -6.95 -9.25
C ARG A 129 16.68 -6.63 -7.79
N LYS A 130 17.72 -7.24 -7.23
CA LYS A 130 18.12 -6.99 -5.84
C LYS A 130 18.45 -5.51 -5.60
N GLU A 131 19.18 -4.87 -6.52
CA GLU A 131 19.45 -3.43 -6.44
C GLU A 131 18.17 -2.58 -6.60
N TRP A 132 17.26 -2.97 -7.49
CA TRP A 132 15.96 -2.30 -7.66
C TRP A 132 15.11 -2.31 -6.38
N GLU A 133 15.08 -3.43 -5.66
CA GLU A 133 14.34 -3.56 -4.40
C GLU A 133 14.84 -2.56 -3.34
N THR A 134 16.16 -2.29 -3.30
CA THR A 134 16.73 -1.29 -2.38
C THR A 134 16.31 0.14 -2.72
N VAL A 135 16.01 0.41 -3.99
CA VAL A 135 15.63 1.74 -4.50
C VAL A 135 14.12 1.98 -4.40
N ASN A 136 13.34 0.92 -4.57
CA ASN A 136 11.88 0.94 -4.56
C ASN A 136 11.27 0.80 -3.15
N THR A 137 12.09 0.68 -2.09
CA THR A 137 11.58 0.71 -0.71
C THR A 137 11.28 2.16 -0.32
N PRO A 138 10.02 2.51 0.01
CA PRO A 138 9.69 3.84 0.51
C PRO A 138 10.51 4.16 1.77
N THR A 139 11.23 5.28 1.76
CA THR A 139 12.10 5.70 2.88
C THR A 139 11.27 6.22 4.06
N VAL A 140 10.00 6.60 3.82
CA VAL A 140 9.04 6.95 4.87
C VAL A 140 8.27 5.71 5.29
N GLY A 141 8.50 5.25 6.52
CA GLY A 141 7.83 4.07 7.07
C GLY A 141 8.51 3.47 8.30
N GLY A 142 9.22 4.27 9.10
CA GLY A 142 9.65 3.81 10.42
C GLY A 142 8.42 3.56 11.31
N ILE A 143 8.48 2.58 12.21
CA ILE A 143 7.43 2.33 13.18
C ILE A 143 7.27 3.57 14.07
N THR A 144 6.18 4.32 13.88
CA THR A 144 5.80 5.43 14.77
C THR A 144 4.84 4.90 15.83
N ALA A 145 5.12 5.21 17.10
CA ALA A 145 4.21 4.90 18.21
C ALA A 145 3.54 6.19 18.72
N PRO A 146 2.43 6.65 18.09
CA PRO A 146 1.65 7.76 18.65
C PRO A 146 1.13 7.36 20.04
N SER A 147 0.99 8.34 20.93
CA SER A 147 0.37 8.09 22.24
C SER A 147 -1.08 7.66 22.05
N LEU A 148 -1.58 6.76 22.90
CA LEU A 148 -2.99 6.33 22.86
C LEU A 148 -3.96 7.51 22.91
N ARG A 149 -3.65 8.58 23.67
CA ARG A 149 -4.42 9.83 23.69
C ARG A 149 -4.53 10.46 22.30
N SER A 150 -3.41 10.56 21.58
CA SER A 150 -3.41 11.12 20.22
C SER A 150 -4.24 10.32 19.23
N ILE A 151 -4.39 9.00 19.45
CA ILE A 151 -5.24 8.15 18.62
C ILE A 151 -6.72 8.40 18.98
N LEU A 152 -7.04 8.41 20.28
CA LEU A 152 -8.42 8.54 20.76
C LEU A 152 -9.03 9.95 20.63
N ASP A 153 -8.21 11.00 20.58
CA ASP A 153 -8.68 12.37 20.35
C ASP A 153 -8.94 12.67 18.85
N GLY A 154 -8.68 11.70 17.96
CA GLY A 154 -8.99 11.78 16.54
C GLY A 154 -10.49 11.55 16.24
N PRO A 155 -10.99 12.00 15.07
CA PRO A 155 -12.36 11.72 14.68
C PRO A 155 -12.53 10.25 14.27
N ASP A 156 -13.70 9.67 14.59
CA ASP A 156 -14.12 8.35 14.11
C ASP A 156 -14.57 8.46 12.63
N GLU A 157 -13.61 8.61 11.72
CA GLU A 157 -13.85 8.60 10.27
C GLU A 157 -13.74 7.18 9.72
N TYR A 158 -14.82 6.69 9.12
CA TYR A 158 -14.86 5.40 8.44
C TYR A 158 -14.73 5.58 6.93
N ASP A 159 -13.86 4.79 6.30
CA ASP A 159 -13.71 4.78 4.84
C ASP A 159 -14.50 3.61 4.24
N TRP A 160 -15.83 3.69 4.39
CA TRP A 160 -16.73 2.63 3.96
C TRP A 160 -16.66 2.41 2.44
N LEU A 161 -16.30 1.19 2.04
CA LEU A 161 -16.52 0.70 0.69
C LEU A 161 -17.97 0.21 0.53
N ILE A 162 -18.45 -0.53 1.51
CA ILE A 162 -19.84 -0.92 1.68
C ILE A 162 -20.26 -0.48 3.10
N PRO A 163 -21.19 0.48 3.24
CA PRO A 163 -21.54 1.07 4.54
C PRO A 163 -21.84 0.04 5.62
N ASN A 164 -21.16 0.12 6.77
CA ASN A 164 -21.35 -0.80 7.91
C ASN A 164 -21.08 -2.29 7.61
N LEU A 165 -20.38 -2.61 6.52
CA LEU A 165 -20.06 -4.00 6.15
C LEU A 165 -18.59 -4.19 5.78
N LEU A 166 -18.01 -3.26 5.01
CA LEU A 166 -16.65 -3.39 4.48
C LEU A 166 -16.02 -2.02 4.29
N GLU A 167 -14.86 -1.78 4.88
CA GLU A 167 -14.05 -0.57 4.65
C GLU A 167 -13.02 -0.78 3.54
N ARG A 168 -12.50 0.32 3.01
CA ARG A 168 -11.36 0.26 2.09
C ARG A 168 -10.17 -0.40 2.78
N HIS A 169 -9.40 -1.16 2.02
CA HIS A 169 -8.26 -1.96 2.50
C HIS A 169 -8.59 -3.11 3.44
N ASP A 170 -9.86 -3.40 3.74
CA ASP A 170 -10.20 -4.59 4.53
C ASP A 170 -9.74 -5.88 3.83
N ARG A 171 -9.38 -6.87 4.65
CA ARG A 171 -9.10 -8.24 4.20
C ARG A 171 -10.10 -9.19 4.86
N VAL A 172 -11.04 -9.67 4.08
CA VAL A 172 -12.10 -10.59 4.53
C VAL A 172 -11.85 -11.99 3.99
N ILE A 173 -11.84 -12.96 4.89
CA ILE A 173 -11.76 -14.39 4.55
C ILE A 173 -13.07 -15.05 4.99
N VAL A 174 -13.82 -15.59 4.03
CA VAL A 174 -15.05 -16.32 4.27
C VAL A 174 -14.73 -17.81 4.41
N THR A 175 -14.95 -18.36 5.60
CA THR A 175 -14.66 -19.76 5.93
C THR A 175 -15.93 -20.60 6.05
N GLY A 176 -15.82 -21.90 5.79
CA GLY A 176 -16.90 -22.87 6.03
C GLY A 176 -16.76 -24.14 5.20
N GLY A 177 -17.68 -25.08 5.42
CA GLY A 177 -17.66 -26.41 4.80
C GLY A 177 -17.73 -26.38 3.27
N GLU A 178 -17.32 -27.47 2.64
CA GLU A 178 -17.52 -27.68 1.20
C GLU A 178 -19.03 -27.69 0.89
N GLY A 179 -19.42 -27.04 -0.20
CA GLY A 179 -20.84 -26.96 -0.60
C GLY A 179 -21.72 -26.02 0.23
N ALA A 180 -21.21 -25.35 1.27
CA ALA A 180 -21.99 -24.44 2.14
C ALA A 180 -22.47 -23.15 1.45
N GLY A 181 -22.20 -22.95 0.15
CA GLY A 181 -22.65 -21.79 -0.62
C GLY A 181 -21.77 -20.55 -0.51
N LYS A 182 -20.57 -20.65 0.08
CA LYS A 182 -19.63 -19.53 0.29
C LYS A 182 -19.34 -18.75 -1.00
N SER A 183 -18.97 -19.45 -2.07
CA SER A 183 -18.69 -18.81 -3.36
C SER A 183 -19.91 -18.07 -3.89
N TYR A 184 -21.11 -18.66 -3.75
CA TYR A 184 -22.34 -18.01 -4.20
C TYR A 184 -22.67 -16.75 -3.37
N TRP A 185 -22.44 -16.79 -2.06
CA TRP A 185 -22.63 -15.64 -1.19
C TRP A 185 -21.64 -14.51 -1.47
N ILE A 186 -20.36 -14.83 -1.67
CA ILE A 186 -19.34 -13.85 -2.09
C ILE A 186 -19.71 -13.25 -3.45
N GLN A 187 -20.14 -14.08 -4.40
CA GLN A 187 -20.62 -13.64 -5.72
C GLN A 187 -21.82 -12.69 -5.61
N GLN A 188 -22.75 -12.98 -4.69
CA GLN A 188 -23.90 -12.12 -4.42
C GLN A 188 -23.47 -10.77 -3.85
N ILE A 189 -22.56 -10.75 -2.87
CA ILE A 189 -22.02 -9.51 -2.30
C ILE A 189 -21.38 -8.66 -3.39
N ALA A 190 -20.46 -9.26 -4.15
CA ALA A 190 -19.71 -8.61 -5.22
C ALA A 190 -20.66 -7.97 -6.25
N LEU A 191 -21.65 -8.74 -6.72
CA LEU A 191 -22.55 -8.30 -7.76
C LEU A 191 -23.56 -7.25 -7.28
N LEU A 192 -24.08 -7.37 -6.06
CA LEU A 192 -24.97 -6.35 -5.49
C LEU A 192 -24.22 -5.05 -5.23
N ALA A 193 -23.01 -5.11 -4.67
CA ALA A 193 -22.18 -3.93 -4.46
C ALA A 193 -21.84 -3.25 -5.80
N ALA A 194 -21.52 -4.04 -6.84
CA ALA A 194 -21.29 -3.54 -8.19
C ALA A 194 -22.50 -2.84 -8.81
N ALA A 195 -23.71 -3.30 -8.49
CA ALA A 195 -24.96 -2.66 -8.92
C ALA A 195 -25.35 -1.43 -8.09
N GLY A 196 -24.58 -1.07 -7.06
CA GLY A 196 -24.95 -0.01 -6.12
C GLY A 196 -26.09 -0.42 -5.16
N ILE A 197 -26.16 -1.70 -4.81
CA ILE A 197 -27.15 -2.26 -3.87
C ILE A 197 -26.40 -2.78 -2.64
N HIS A 198 -26.81 -2.35 -1.45
CA HIS A 198 -26.25 -2.85 -0.22
C HIS A 198 -26.51 -4.37 -0.07
N PRO A 199 -25.48 -5.23 0.09
CA PRO A 199 -25.66 -6.68 0.03
C PRO A 199 -26.58 -7.31 1.10
N THR A 200 -26.67 -6.70 2.29
CA THR A 200 -27.53 -7.19 3.39
C THR A 200 -28.83 -6.42 3.54
N THR A 201 -28.81 -5.09 3.47
CA THR A 201 -30.00 -4.24 3.68
C THR A 201 -30.78 -3.96 2.40
N PHE A 202 -30.20 -4.22 1.22
CA PHE A 202 -30.75 -3.95 -0.11
C PHE A 202 -31.07 -2.47 -0.40
N HIS A 203 -30.61 -1.55 0.44
CA HIS A 203 -30.73 -0.11 0.18
C HIS A 203 -29.72 0.32 -0.90
N PRO A 204 -29.99 1.39 -1.65
CA PRO A 204 -29.04 1.96 -2.59
C PRO A 204 -27.74 2.41 -1.90
N ILE A 205 -26.60 2.16 -2.55
CA ILE A 205 -25.26 2.63 -2.17
C ILE A 205 -24.52 3.13 -3.41
N ALA A 206 -23.38 3.79 -3.22
CA ALA A 206 -22.48 4.09 -4.33
C ALA A 206 -22.03 2.77 -5.01
N PRO A 207 -22.11 2.64 -6.34
CA PRO A 207 -21.62 1.45 -7.04
C PRO A 207 -20.13 1.21 -6.77
N VAL A 208 -19.79 -0.05 -6.46
CA VAL A 208 -18.43 -0.49 -6.19
C VAL A 208 -17.80 -1.06 -7.47
N ARG A 209 -16.58 -0.66 -7.83
CA ARG A 209 -15.87 -1.30 -8.95
C ARG A 209 -15.27 -2.61 -8.48
N VAL A 210 -15.67 -3.70 -9.10
CA VAL A 210 -15.30 -5.05 -8.65
C VAL A 210 -14.46 -5.75 -9.70
N LEU A 211 -13.35 -6.35 -9.27
CA LEU A 211 -12.61 -7.33 -10.05
C LEU A 211 -12.72 -8.70 -9.36
N ALA A 212 -13.22 -9.70 -10.07
CA ALA A 212 -13.26 -11.08 -9.61
C ALA A 212 -12.21 -11.92 -10.36
N VAL A 213 -11.27 -12.51 -9.62
CA VAL A 213 -10.25 -13.44 -10.12
C VAL A 213 -10.55 -14.82 -9.55
N ASP A 214 -11.15 -15.69 -10.35
CA ASP A 214 -11.61 -17.01 -9.93
C ASP A 214 -10.67 -18.11 -10.47
N ALA A 215 -10.09 -18.88 -9.56
CA ALA A 215 -9.16 -19.96 -9.86
C ALA A 215 -9.81 -21.35 -9.96
N GLU A 216 -11.11 -21.47 -9.68
CA GLU A 216 -11.84 -22.73 -9.57
C GLU A 216 -12.94 -22.88 -10.61
N ASN A 217 -13.68 -21.80 -10.89
CA ASN A 217 -14.86 -21.83 -11.74
C ASN A 217 -14.57 -21.27 -13.14
N SER A 218 -15.18 -21.90 -14.14
CA SER A 218 -15.16 -21.43 -15.53
C SER A 218 -16.19 -20.34 -15.82
N ASP A 219 -15.99 -19.60 -16.91
CA ASP A 219 -16.97 -18.65 -17.47
C ASP A 219 -18.38 -19.24 -17.60
N LYS A 220 -18.48 -20.53 -17.98
CA LYS A 220 -19.76 -21.21 -18.15
C LYS A 220 -20.48 -21.38 -16.80
N GLN A 221 -19.76 -21.68 -15.74
CA GLN A 221 -20.31 -21.82 -14.39
C GLN A 221 -20.75 -20.46 -13.85
N TRP A 222 -19.90 -19.44 -13.97
CA TRP A 222 -20.25 -18.06 -13.63
C TRP A 222 -21.53 -17.61 -14.35
N ARG A 223 -21.56 -17.75 -15.68
CA ARG A 223 -22.71 -17.37 -16.51
C ARG A 223 -24.01 -18.06 -16.10
N ARG A 224 -23.97 -19.29 -15.58
CA ARG A 224 -25.18 -19.98 -15.09
C ARG A 224 -25.60 -19.47 -13.71
N ARG A 225 -24.64 -19.25 -12.81
CA ARG A 225 -24.89 -18.84 -11.42
C ARG A 225 -25.37 -17.40 -11.30
N VAL A 226 -24.72 -16.47 -11.99
CA VAL A 226 -24.96 -15.03 -11.76
C VAL A 226 -25.93 -14.39 -12.75
N ARG A 227 -26.30 -15.04 -13.87
CA ARG A 227 -27.13 -14.40 -14.93
C ARG A 227 -28.45 -13.85 -14.41
N ALA A 228 -29.22 -14.65 -13.68
CA ALA A 228 -30.52 -14.21 -13.17
C ALA A 228 -30.37 -13.07 -12.15
N LEU A 229 -29.35 -13.18 -11.29
CA LEU A 229 -29.03 -12.16 -10.29
C LEU A 229 -28.57 -10.85 -10.95
N ALA A 230 -27.70 -10.91 -11.97
CA ALA A 230 -27.23 -9.75 -12.73
C ALA A 230 -28.38 -8.99 -13.38
N ILE A 231 -29.32 -9.71 -14.02
CA ILE A 231 -30.50 -9.09 -14.64
C ILE A 231 -31.36 -8.39 -13.60
N LYS A 232 -31.57 -9.02 -12.44
CA LYS A 232 -32.37 -8.43 -11.35
C LYS A 232 -31.65 -7.21 -10.75
N ALA A 233 -30.36 -7.31 -10.48
CA ALA A 233 -29.56 -6.24 -9.92
C ALA A 233 -29.42 -5.05 -10.88
N ALA A 234 -29.32 -5.27 -12.20
CA ALA A 234 -29.34 -4.20 -13.19
C ALA A 234 -30.66 -3.42 -13.22
N ARG A 235 -31.78 -4.08 -12.88
CA ARG A 235 -33.10 -3.45 -12.82
C ARG A 235 -33.31 -2.68 -11.52
N ASP A 236 -32.90 -3.28 -10.40
CA ASP A 236 -33.18 -2.77 -9.06
C ASP A 236 -32.05 -1.85 -8.52
N GLY A 237 -30.88 -1.86 -9.16
CA GLY A 237 -29.68 -1.14 -8.76
C GLY A 237 -29.53 0.24 -9.38
N VAL A 238 -28.52 0.96 -8.92
CA VAL A 238 -28.17 2.32 -9.38
C VAL A 238 -27.50 2.26 -10.76
N CYS A 239 -26.80 1.16 -11.08
CA CYS A 239 -26.19 0.93 -12.38
C CYS A 239 -26.24 -0.56 -12.77
N ASP A 240 -25.89 -0.85 -14.01
CA ASP A 240 -25.74 -2.23 -14.47
C ASP A 240 -24.43 -2.82 -13.94
N PRO A 241 -24.46 -3.88 -13.11
CA PRO A 241 -23.25 -4.50 -12.61
C PRO A 241 -22.36 -5.10 -13.71
N ARG A 242 -22.89 -5.30 -14.93
CA ARG A 242 -22.10 -5.77 -16.08
C ARG A 242 -21.07 -4.75 -16.57
N ASP A 243 -21.24 -3.48 -16.21
CA ASP A 243 -20.32 -2.39 -16.58
C ASP A 243 -19.31 -2.07 -15.45
N THR A 244 -19.59 -2.48 -14.21
CA THR A 244 -18.78 -2.17 -13.01
C THR A 244 -18.07 -3.38 -12.41
N MET A 245 -18.44 -4.60 -12.81
CA MET A 245 -17.81 -5.85 -12.38
C MET A 245 -17.09 -6.53 -13.55
N HIS A 246 -15.79 -6.76 -13.40
CA HIS A 246 -14.96 -7.50 -14.34
C HIS A 246 -14.59 -8.88 -13.76
N LEU A 247 -14.51 -9.89 -14.63
CA LEU A 247 -14.24 -11.28 -14.25
C LEU A 247 -13.07 -11.85 -15.05
N ALA A 248 -12.11 -12.44 -14.35
CA ALA A 248 -11.04 -13.25 -14.91
C ALA A 248 -11.11 -14.66 -14.33
N THR A 249 -11.50 -15.64 -15.14
CA THR A 249 -11.39 -17.05 -14.74
C THR A 249 -10.04 -17.60 -15.18
N VAL A 250 -9.17 -17.93 -14.23
CA VAL A 250 -7.79 -18.33 -14.50
C VAL A 250 -7.56 -19.75 -13.99
N PRO A 251 -7.65 -20.77 -14.86
CA PRO A 251 -7.38 -22.15 -14.45
C PRO A 251 -5.94 -22.29 -13.96
N ARG A 252 -5.75 -22.89 -12.77
CA ARG A 252 -4.43 -23.16 -12.16
C ARG A 252 -3.61 -21.89 -11.85
N LEU A 253 -4.26 -20.87 -11.31
CA LEU A 253 -3.60 -19.67 -10.86
C LEU A 253 -2.57 -19.96 -9.77
N ASN A 254 -1.36 -19.40 -9.88
CA ASN A 254 -0.38 -19.44 -8.81
C ASN A 254 0.10 -18.02 -8.43
N VAL A 255 -0.41 -17.45 -7.33
CA VAL A 255 -0.03 -16.10 -6.89
C VAL A 255 1.41 -15.99 -6.40
N THR A 256 2.11 -17.12 -6.22
CA THR A 256 3.54 -17.12 -5.88
C THR A 256 4.45 -17.11 -7.10
N ASP A 257 3.90 -17.31 -8.31
CA ASP A 257 4.62 -17.15 -9.57
C ASP A 257 4.54 -15.68 -10.03
N GLU A 258 5.68 -15.11 -10.41
CA GLU A 258 5.79 -13.73 -10.86
C GLU A 258 4.91 -13.44 -12.08
N ARG A 259 4.77 -14.42 -12.98
CA ARG A 259 3.95 -14.28 -14.19
C ARG A 259 2.49 -14.07 -13.85
N ASP A 260 1.95 -14.91 -12.98
CA ASP A 260 0.54 -14.92 -12.61
C ASP A 260 0.23 -13.74 -11.69
N LEU A 261 1.08 -13.46 -10.70
CA LEU A 261 0.95 -12.28 -9.84
C LEU A 261 1.02 -10.98 -10.64
N GLY A 262 1.95 -10.87 -11.58
CA GLY A 262 2.06 -9.73 -12.49
C GLY A 262 0.87 -9.59 -13.44
N ALA A 263 0.22 -10.70 -13.83
CA ALA A 263 -1.03 -10.65 -14.59
C ALA A 263 -2.18 -10.07 -13.76
N ILE A 264 -2.29 -10.44 -12.48
CA ILE A 264 -3.30 -9.87 -11.58
C ILE A 264 -3.06 -8.38 -11.35
N HIS A 265 -1.81 -7.97 -11.11
CA HIS A 265 -1.46 -6.55 -10.98
C HIS A 265 -1.87 -5.74 -12.22
N ARG A 266 -1.65 -6.27 -13.43
CA ARG A 266 -2.10 -5.61 -14.67
C ARG A 266 -3.62 -5.46 -14.73
N LEU A 267 -4.39 -6.48 -14.32
CA LEU A 267 -5.85 -6.39 -14.26
C LEU A 267 -6.33 -5.35 -13.23
N ILE A 268 -5.64 -5.24 -12.09
CA ILE A 268 -5.91 -4.20 -11.09
C ILE A 268 -5.62 -2.82 -11.68
N ASP A 269 -4.52 -2.67 -12.40
CA ASP A 269 -4.14 -1.39 -13.02
C ASP A 269 -5.09 -0.97 -14.15
N GLU A 270 -5.55 -1.95 -14.94
CA GLU A 270 -6.48 -1.75 -16.06
C GLU A 270 -7.89 -1.37 -15.59
N HIS A 271 -8.41 -2.06 -14.56
CA HIS A 271 -9.78 -1.88 -14.10
C HIS A 271 -9.91 -0.98 -12.86
N THR A 272 -8.80 -0.71 -12.17
CA THR A 272 -8.74 0.08 -10.94
C THR A 272 -9.83 -0.30 -9.92
N PRO A 273 -9.98 -1.59 -9.56
CA PRO A 273 -11.09 -2.03 -8.71
C PRO A 273 -10.99 -1.44 -7.29
N ASP A 274 -12.15 -1.16 -6.69
CA ASP A 274 -12.25 -0.84 -5.27
C ASP A 274 -12.37 -2.11 -4.42
N LEU A 275 -12.92 -3.20 -5.01
CA LEU A 275 -13.04 -4.52 -4.40
C LEU A 275 -12.41 -5.60 -5.30
N LEU A 276 -11.44 -6.34 -4.76
CA LEU A 276 -10.87 -7.53 -5.37
C LEU A 276 -11.46 -8.79 -4.69
N VAL A 277 -12.18 -9.59 -5.46
CA VAL A 277 -12.59 -10.94 -5.06
C VAL A 277 -11.62 -11.92 -5.69
N ILE A 278 -10.88 -12.68 -4.87
CA ILE A 278 -9.90 -13.66 -5.39
C ILE A 278 -9.96 -14.96 -4.61
N GLY A 279 -9.90 -16.09 -5.33
CA GLY A 279 -9.83 -17.39 -4.69
C GLY A 279 -10.42 -18.55 -5.50
N PRO A 280 -10.75 -19.67 -4.82
CA PRO A 280 -10.55 -19.89 -3.38
C PRO A 280 -9.06 -20.01 -3.01
N LEU A 281 -8.70 -19.71 -1.75
CA LEU A 281 -7.31 -19.63 -1.28
C LEU A 281 -6.46 -20.86 -1.64
N TYR A 282 -7.01 -22.06 -1.47
CA TYR A 282 -6.28 -23.30 -1.73
C TYR A 282 -5.94 -23.53 -3.22
N ARG A 283 -6.61 -22.80 -4.13
CA ARG A 283 -6.36 -22.83 -5.58
C ARG A 283 -5.40 -21.74 -6.06
N LEU A 284 -4.97 -20.84 -5.17
CA LEU A 284 -4.03 -19.77 -5.50
C LEU A 284 -2.57 -20.22 -5.44
N ILE A 285 -2.30 -21.43 -4.94
CA ILE A 285 -0.96 -21.99 -4.84
C ILE A 285 -0.97 -23.46 -5.29
N PRO A 286 0.16 -23.99 -5.80
CA PRO A 286 0.21 -25.34 -6.37
C PRO A 286 0.23 -26.47 -5.34
N ARG A 287 0.55 -26.17 -4.07
CA ARG A 287 0.64 -27.15 -2.98
C ARG A 287 -0.38 -26.84 -1.90
N ALA A 288 -0.90 -27.88 -1.24
CA ALA A 288 -1.72 -27.69 -0.06
C ALA A 288 -0.89 -26.99 1.03
N ILE A 289 -1.49 -26.01 1.71
CA ILE A 289 -0.87 -25.34 2.87
C ILE A 289 -0.80 -26.37 4.00
N GLN A 290 0.40 -26.81 4.36
CA GLN A 290 0.62 -27.74 5.47
C GLN A 290 1.32 -27.09 6.66
N SER A 291 2.01 -25.97 6.42
CA SER A 291 2.74 -25.19 7.42
C SER A 291 2.60 -23.69 7.19
N ASP A 292 2.94 -22.89 8.21
CA ASP A 292 2.98 -21.42 8.10
C ASP A 292 3.99 -20.95 7.03
N ASP A 293 5.09 -21.69 6.85
CA ASP A 293 6.10 -21.43 5.82
C ASP A 293 5.55 -21.58 4.39
N ASP A 294 4.55 -22.46 4.19
CA ASP A 294 3.86 -22.62 2.90
C ASP A 294 2.90 -21.45 2.61
N ALA A 295 2.39 -20.78 3.66
CA ALA A 295 1.44 -19.69 3.55
C ALA A 295 2.12 -18.32 3.37
N ALA A 296 3.34 -18.13 3.88
CA ALA A 296 4.03 -16.84 3.86
C ALA A 296 4.17 -16.21 2.45
N PRO A 297 4.56 -16.95 1.39
CA PRO A 297 4.65 -16.39 0.04
C PRO A 297 3.30 -15.94 -0.51
N MET A 298 2.23 -16.69 -0.20
CA MET A 298 0.87 -16.33 -0.58
C MET A 298 0.40 -15.08 0.15
N ILE A 299 0.67 -14.97 1.46
CA ILE A 299 0.32 -13.79 2.26
C ILE A 299 1.03 -12.55 1.70
N ALA A 300 2.33 -12.63 1.43
CA ALA A 300 3.09 -11.53 0.85
C ALA A 300 2.54 -11.09 -0.52
N ALA A 301 2.16 -12.04 -1.37
CA ALA A 301 1.53 -11.75 -2.66
C ALA A 301 0.18 -11.02 -2.48
N LEU A 302 -0.68 -11.51 -1.59
CA LEU A 302 -1.98 -10.90 -1.30
C LEU A 302 -1.84 -9.50 -0.68
N ASP A 303 -0.86 -9.29 0.19
CA ASP A 303 -0.56 -7.98 0.78
C ASP A 303 -0.08 -7.00 -0.31
N GLY A 304 0.71 -7.47 -1.27
CA GLY A 304 1.12 -6.70 -2.44
C GLY A 304 -0.07 -6.27 -3.32
N LEU A 305 -1.06 -7.13 -3.51
CA LEU A 305 -2.31 -6.78 -4.21
C LEU A 305 -3.12 -5.73 -3.43
N ARG A 306 -3.27 -5.92 -2.11
CA ARG A 306 -4.02 -5.00 -1.23
C ARG A 306 -3.40 -3.61 -1.15
N ALA A 307 -2.08 -3.52 -1.23
CA ALA A 307 -1.35 -2.24 -1.25
C ALA A 307 -1.73 -1.33 -2.43
N ARG A 308 -2.45 -1.84 -3.45
CA ARG A 308 -2.99 -1.04 -4.56
C ARG A 308 -4.30 -0.31 -4.24
N GLY A 309 -4.82 -0.43 -3.02
CA GLY A 309 -5.95 0.36 -2.54
C GLY A 309 -7.32 -0.31 -2.61
N CYS A 310 -7.38 -1.58 -2.99
CA CYS A 310 -8.62 -2.35 -3.01
C CYS A 310 -8.85 -3.10 -1.69
N ALA A 311 -10.12 -3.23 -1.29
CA ALA A 311 -10.51 -4.25 -0.31
C ALA A 311 -10.37 -5.65 -0.93
N LEU A 312 -10.05 -6.65 -0.11
CA LEU A 312 -9.77 -8.02 -0.54
C LEU A 312 -10.76 -8.99 0.11
N VAL A 313 -11.52 -9.72 -0.71
CA VAL A 313 -12.46 -10.76 -0.25
C VAL A 313 -12.06 -12.12 -0.84
N MET A 314 -11.96 -13.13 0.00
CA MET A 314 -11.51 -14.47 -0.40
C MET A 314 -12.31 -15.57 0.27
N GLU A 315 -12.42 -16.71 -0.41
CA GLU A 315 -12.97 -17.94 0.15
C GLU A 315 -11.86 -18.84 0.70
N ALA A 316 -12.09 -19.44 1.86
CA ALA A 316 -11.28 -20.52 2.41
C ALA A 316 -12.15 -21.70 2.85
N HIS A 317 -11.65 -22.92 2.70
CA HIS A 317 -12.24 -24.06 3.39
C HIS A 317 -11.84 -23.98 4.86
N ALA A 318 -12.79 -24.26 5.76
CA ALA A 318 -12.41 -24.55 7.13
C ALA A 318 -11.50 -25.79 7.08
N GLY A 319 -10.25 -25.66 7.52
CA GLY A 319 -9.41 -26.83 7.75
C GLY A 319 -10.17 -27.79 8.67
N HIS A 320 -9.90 -29.09 8.56
CA HIS A 320 -10.39 -30.06 9.55
C HIS A 320 -9.81 -29.71 10.92
N ALA A 321 -10.40 -28.75 11.61
CA ALA A 321 -10.20 -28.57 13.03
C ALA A 321 -10.63 -29.90 13.63
N LYS A 322 -9.68 -30.59 14.28
CA LYS A 322 -10.00 -31.69 15.16
C LYS A 322 -11.05 -31.15 16.13
N ASP A 323 -12.24 -31.73 16.11
CA ASP A 323 -13.15 -31.58 17.22
C ASP A 323 -12.36 -31.87 18.51
N GLY A 324 -12.67 -31.14 19.58
CA GLY A 324 -11.99 -31.25 20.87
C GLY A 324 -12.07 -32.64 21.52
N ASP A 325 -12.61 -33.64 20.83
CA ASP A 325 -12.64 -35.03 21.23
C ASP A 325 -12.07 -35.91 20.10
N GLY A 326 -10.82 -36.35 20.29
CA GLY A 326 -9.99 -36.96 19.25
C GLY A 326 -10.40 -38.37 18.84
N SER A 327 -11.50 -38.52 18.10
CA SER A 327 -11.84 -39.77 17.41
C SER A 327 -12.04 -39.55 15.90
N ARG A 328 -11.59 -40.55 15.13
CA ARG A 328 -11.62 -40.59 13.67
C ARG A 328 -12.57 -41.72 13.26
N ASP A 329 -13.48 -41.43 12.33
CA ASP A 329 -14.09 -42.44 11.46
C ASP A 329 -13.47 -42.35 10.06
#